data_AF-A0A1M3KS94-F1
#
_entry.id   AF-A0A1M3KS94-F1
#
_cell.length_a   1.000
_cell.length_b   1.000
_cell.length_c   1.000
_cell.angle_alpha   90.00
_cell.angle_beta   90.00
_cell.angle_gamma   90.00
#
_symmetry.space_group_name_H-M   'P 1'
#
loop_
_entity.id
_entity.type
_entity.pdbx_description
1 polymer ?
#
loop_
_entity_poly.entity_id
_entity_poly.type
_entity_poly.pdbx_seq_one_letter_code
_entity_poly.pdbx_strand_id
1 'polypeptide(L)'
;MAETEYWFARRFPVGHPRNAMAPINAQGYAVVRQFVAWMTGGAIVAVLLTLLGFWLSLPALYAVGGIAFIASAVYGAWRLISTAQGRGDHNHTVDDYKAGRVP
;
A
#
# COMPACT_ATOMS: atom_id res chain seq x y z
N MET A 1 -26.56 -2.58 -14.85
CA MET A 1 -25.12 -2.27 -14.74
C MET A 1 -24.75 -2.56 -13.30
N ALA A 2 -23.83 -3.49 -13.03
CA ALA A 2 -23.39 -3.72 -11.66
C ALA A 2 -22.79 -2.41 -11.12
N GLU A 3 -23.29 -1.91 -9.98
CA GLU A 3 -22.64 -0.78 -9.30
C GLU A 3 -21.18 -1.14 -9.09
N THR A 4 -20.28 -0.30 -9.60
CA THR A 4 -18.85 -0.54 -9.42
C THR A 4 -18.53 -0.28 -7.95
N GLU A 5 -18.31 -1.34 -7.17
CA GLU A 5 -17.94 -1.19 -5.77
C GLU A 5 -16.56 -0.51 -5.66
N TYR A 6 -16.55 0.74 -5.23
CA TYR A 6 -15.34 1.51 -4.99
C TYR A 6 -14.70 1.10 -3.65
N TRP A 7 -13.38 0.96 -3.65
CA TRP A 7 -12.63 0.55 -2.46
C TRP A 7 -11.88 1.72 -1.83
N PHE A 8 -11.58 2.72 -2.64
CA PHE A 8 -10.88 3.94 -2.26
C PHE A 8 -11.67 5.16 -2.72
N ALA A 9 -11.54 6.27 -2.01
CA ALA A 9 -12.07 7.56 -2.43
C ALA A 9 -11.05 8.67 -2.15
N ARG A 10 -11.28 9.85 -2.72
CA ARG A 10 -10.39 10.98 -2.51
C ARG A 10 -10.43 11.46 -1.06
N ARG A 11 -9.27 11.83 -0.53
CA ARG A 11 -9.18 12.52 0.76
C ARG A 11 -9.47 14.01 0.65
N PHE A 12 -9.31 14.57 -0.55
CA PHE A 12 -9.45 16.01 -0.80
C PHE A 12 -10.39 16.26 -1.98
N PRO A 13 -11.14 17.37 -1.97
CA PRO A 13 -12.03 17.75 -3.07
C PRO A 13 -11.31 17.87 -4.42
N VAL A 14 -12.09 17.85 -5.50
CA VAL A 14 -11.60 18.15 -6.85
C VAL A 14 -11.00 19.56 -6.89
N GLY A 15 -9.81 19.71 -7.48
CA GLY A 15 -9.09 20.99 -7.56
C GLY A 15 -8.12 21.27 -6.40
N HIS A 16 -8.11 20.45 -5.33
CA HIS A 16 -7.14 20.60 -4.25
C HIS A 16 -5.72 20.20 -4.74
N PRO A 17 -4.63 20.91 -4.33
CA PRO A 17 -3.26 20.60 -4.77
C PRO A 17 -2.75 19.22 -4.33
N ARG A 18 -3.45 18.57 -3.40
CA ARG A 18 -3.13 17.23 -2.92
C ARG A 18 -4.06 16.23 -3.58
N ASN A 19 -3.48 15.24 -4.26
CA ASN A 19 -4.21 14.12 -4.84
C ASN A 19 -3.88 12.83 -4.09
N ALA A 20 -4.60 12.59 -2.98
CA ALA A 20 -4.44 11.40 -2.17
C ALA A 20 -5.78 10.67 -2.04
N MET A 21 -5.71 9.35 -2.01
CA MET A 21 -6.85 8.47 -1.80
C MET A 21 -6.76 7.79 -0.44
N ALA A 22 -7.90 7.37 0.11
CA ALA A 22 -7.99 6.58 1.33
C ALA A 22 -9.04 5.47 1.16
N PRO A 23 -8.87 4.34 1.89
CA PRO A 23 -9.82 3.25 1.85
C PRO A 23 -11.16 3.66 2.46
N ILE A 24 -12.27 3.21 1.87
CA ILE A 24 -13.63 3.50 2.33
C ILE A 24 -14.38 2.25 2.81
N ASN A 25 -13.96 1.05 2.40
CA ASN A 25 -14.57 -0.22 2.76
C ASN A 25 -13.53 -1.26 3.22
N ALA A 26 -14.01 -2.44 3.63
CA ALA A 26 -13.16 -3.52 4.16
C ALA A 26 -12.11 -4.00 3.15
N GLN A 27 -12.44 -4.00 1.85
CA GLN A 27 -11.56 -4.39 0.75
C GLN A 27 -10.40 -3.40 0.61
N GLY A 28 -10.68 -2.09 0.63
CA GLY A 28 -9.63 -1.06 0.65
C GLY A 28 -8.68 -1.21 1.84
N TYR A 29 -9.23 -1.43 3.06
CA TYR A 29 -8.41 -1.69 4.25
C TYR A 29 -7.61 -3.00 4.16
N ALA A 30 -8.13 -4.04 3.50
CA ALA A 30 -7.38 -5.27 3.27
C ALA A 30 -6.14 -5.04 2.40
N VAL A 31 -6.26 -4.22 1.34
CA VAL A 31 -5.13 -3.85 0.48
C VAL A 31 -4.09 -3.03 1.26
N VAL A 32 -4.52 -2.10 2.10
CA VAL A 32 -3.61 -1.34 2.98
C VAL A 32 -2.88 -2.26 3.95
N ARG A 33 -3.58 -3.21 4.59
CA ARG A 33 -2.96 -4.22 5.46
C ARG A 33 -1.97 -5.09 4.71
N GLN A 34 -2.27 -5.47 3.47
CA GLN A 34 -1.35 -6.22 2.62
C GLN A 34 -0.07 -5.43 2.35
N PHE A 35 -0.17 -4.13 2.07
CA PHE A 35 1.01 -3.27 1.91
C PHE A 35 1.87 -3.23 3.19
N VAL A 36 1.25 -3.04 4.35
CA VAL A 36 1.96 -3.06 5.64
C VAL A 36 2.63 -4.42 5.89
N ALA A 37 1.97 -5.52 5.53
CA ALA A 37 2.54 -6.86 5.63
C ALA A 37 3.77 -7.03 4.72
N TRP A 38 3.74 -6.53 3.48
CA TRP A 38 4.91 -6.53 2.59
C TRP A 38 6.08 -5.72 3.13
N MET A 39 5.81 -4.52 3.67
CA MET A 39 6.83 -3.68 4.30
C MET A 39 7.46 -4.37 5.52
N THR A 40 6.63 -4.93 6.39
CA THR A 40 7.07 -5.59 7.62
C THR A 40 7.81 -6.89 7.30
N GLY A 41 7.29 -7.71 6.39
CA GLY A 41 7.92 -8.94 5.93
C GLY A 41 9.27 -8.69 5.28
N GLY A 42 9.36 -7.70 4.38
CA GLY A 42 10.62 -7.29 3.76
C GLY A 42 11.65 -6.82 4.79
N ALA A 43 11.21 -6.06 5.81
CA ALA A 43 12.11 -5.58 6.87
C ALA A 43 12.63 -6.75 7.73
N ILE A 44 11.75 -7.69 8.10
CA ILE A 44 12.13 -8.91 8.83
C ILE A 44 13.16 -9.71 8.02
N VAL A 45 12.91 -9.94 6.74
CA VAL A 45 13.83 -10.68 5.86
C VAL A 45 15.18 -9.97 5.77
N ALA A 46 15.20 -8.65 5.60
CA ALA A 46 16.45 -7.89 5.55
C ALA A 46 17.26 -7.98 6.85
N VAL A 47 16.59 -7.88 8.00
CA VAL A 47 17.23 -8.04 9.31
C VAL A 47 17.79 -9.45 9.46
N LEU A 48 17.02 -10.49 9.14
CA LEU A 48 17.47 -11.88 9.23
C LEU A 48 18.67 -12.17 8.34
N LEU A 49 18.65 -11.68 7.08
CA LEU A 49 19.78 -11.83 6.17
C LEU A 49 21.01 -11.07 6.63
N THR A 50 20.82 -9.90 7.24
CA THR A 50 21.93 -9.10 7.79
C THR A 50 22.55 -9.81 9.00
N LEU A 51 21.74 -10.32 9.92
CA LEU A 51 22.21 -11.09 11.08
C LEU A 51 22.92 -12.38 10.65
N LEU A 52 22.38 -13.07 9.64
CA LEU A 52 23.01 -14.26 9.06
C LEU A 52 24.36 -13.93 8.40
N GLY A 53 24.41 -12.84 7.63
CA GLY A 53 25.65 -12.34 7.01
C GLY A 53 26.73 -12.03 8.04
N PHE A 54 26.35 -11.44 9.16
CA PHE A 54 27.26 -11.15 10.26
C PHE A 54 27.79 -12.44 10.89
N TRP A 55 26.90 -13.39 11.21
CA TRP A 55 27.29 -14.65 11.86
C TRP A 55 28.20 -15.52 10.98
N LEU A 56 27.95 -15.52 9.66
CA LEU A 56 28.73 -16.28 8.69
C LEU A 56 29.94 -15.52 8.12
N SER A 57 30.18 -14.27 8.54
CA SER A 57 31.21 -13.40 7.96
C SER A 57 31.09 -13.23 6.42
N LEU A 58 29.85 -13.20 5.92
CA LEU A 58 29.50 -13.08 4.51
C LEU A 58 28.86 -11.70 4.22
N PRO A 59 29.67 -10.65 3.93
CA PRO A 59 29.16 -9.28 3.79
C PRO A 59 28.22 -9.09 2.59
N ALA A 60 28.28 -9.98 1.59
CA ALA A 60 27.34 -9.96 0.46
C ALA A 60 25.87 -10.07 0.91
N LEU A 61 25.59 -10.77 2.02
CA LEU A 61 24.23 -10.93 2.54
C LEU A 61 23.63 -9.62 3.06
N TYR A 62 24.44 -8.61 3.40
CA TYR A 62 23.95 -7.28 3.78
C TYR A 62 23.28 -6.59 2.60
N ALA A 63 23.94 -6.64 1.43
CA ALA A 63 23.40 -6.10 0.19
C ALA A 63 22.13 -6.85 -0.23
N VAL A 64 22.13 -8.18 -0.14
CA VAL A 64 20.95 -9.01 -0.45
C VAL A 64 19.79 -8.67 0.48
N GLY A 65 20.04 -8.46 1.78
CA GLY A 65 19.03 -8.01 2.74
C GLY A 65 18.40 -6.68 2.34
N GLY A 66 19.23 -5.68 2.01
CA GLY A 66 18.75 -4.37 1.54
C GLY A 66 17.92 -4.48 0.26
N ILE A 67 18.39 -5.27 -0.72
CA ILE A 67 17.66 -5.52 -1.98
C ILE A 67 16.32 -6.20 -1.72
N ALA A 68 16.27 -7.19 -0.84
CA ALA A 68 15.02 -7.89 -0.50
C ALA A 68 13.97 -6.95 0.12
N PHE A 69 14.40 -6.02 0.99
CA PHE A 69 13.51 -5.00 1.54
C PHE A 69 13.00 -4.06 0.46
N ILE A 70 13.89 -3.50 -0.37
CA ILE A 70 13.51 -2.58 -1.45
C ILE A 70 12.54 -3.25 -2.41
N ALA A 71 12.80 -4.48 -2.84
CA ALA A 71 11.93 -5.24 -3.72
C ALA A 71 10.54 -5.44 -3.10
N SER A 72 10.47 -5.81 -1.82
CA SER A 72 9.21 -5.99 -1.09
C SER A 72 8.42 -4.69 -0.97
N ALA A 73 9.10 -3.58 -0.64
CA ALA A 73 8.51 -2.26 -0.52
C ALA A 73 7.95 -1.76 -1.86
N VAL A 74 8.74 -1.88 -2.94
CA VAL A 74 8.32 -1.47 -4.29
C VAL A 74 7.13 -2.31 -4.76
N TYR A 75 7.16 -3.62 -4.58
CA TYR A 75 6.05 -4.49 -4.95
C TYR A 75 4.77 -4.16 -4.17
N GLY A 76 4.88 -4.00 -2.85
CA GLY A 76 3.76 -3.62 -2.00
C GLY A 76 3.17 -2.27 -2.40
N ALA A 77 4.02 -1.26 -2.63
CA ALA A 77 3.59 0.07 -3.05
C ALA A 77 2.91 0.03 -4.43
N TRP A 78 3.50 -0.68 -5.40
CA TRP A 78 2.90 -0.86 -6.72
C TRP A 78 1.51 -1.50 -6.63
N ARG A 79 1.35 -2.56 -5.83
CA ARG A 79 0.06 -3.23 -5.66
C ARG A 79 -0.98 -2.33 -4.99
N LEU A 80 -0.59 -1.57 -3.97
CA LEU A 80 -1.46 -0.59 -3.30
C LEU A 80 -1.91 0.51 -4.27
N ILE A 81 -0.95 1.14 -4.97
CA ILE A 81 -1.23 2.26 -5.87
C ILE A 81 -2.08 1.81 -7.06
N SER A 82 -1.72 0.71 -7.72
CA SER A 82 -2.49 0.17 -8.86
C SER A 82 -3.93 -0.17 -8.47
N THR A 83 -4.13 -0.74 -7.27
CA THR A 83 -5.48 -1.06 -6.78
C THR A 83 -6.25 0.20 -6.41
N ALA A 84 -5.60 1.17 -5.76
CA ALA A 84 -6.22 2.45 -5.42
C ALA A 84 -6.64 3.22 -6.68
N GLN A 85 -5.83 3.21 -7.73
CA GLN A 85 -6.18 3.86 -9.01
C GLN A 85 -7.27 3.09 -9.77
N GLY A 86 -7.23 1.75 -9.79
CA GLY A 86 -8.20 0.95 -10.54
C GLY A 86 -9.55 0.76 -9.85
N ARG A 87 -9.61 0.92 -8.52
CA ARG A 87 -10.83 0.76 -7.70
C ARG A 87 -11.14 2.02 -6.87
N GLY A 88 -10.57 3.16 -7.26
CA GLY A 88 -10.77 4.44 -6.60
C GLY A 88 -11.90 5.23 -7.24
N ASP A 89 -12.68 5.91 -6.42
CA ASP A 89 -13.58 6.97 -6.86
C ASP A 89 -12.79 8.29 -6.92
N HIS A 90 -12.65 8.83 -8.13
CA HIS A 90 -11.94 10.08 -8.40
C HIS A 90 -12.85 11.33 -8.36
N ASN A 91 -14.15 11.15 -8.14
CA ASN A 91 -15.14 12.22 -8.14
C ASN A 91 -15.57 12.59 -6.72
N HIS A 92 -15.78 11.57 -5.87
CA HIS A 92 -16.26 11.79 -4.50
C HIS A 92 -15.15 11.66 -3.46
N THR A 93 -15.37 12.32 -2.33
CA THR A 93 -14.46 12.26 -1.19
C THR A 93 -14.90 11.22 -0.18
N VAL A 94 -13.97 10.76 0.66
CA VAL A 94 -14.26 9.88 1.80
C VAL A 94 -15.36 10.46 2.70
N ASP A 95 -15.43 11.79 2.82
CA ASP A 95 -16.45 12.44 3.64
C ASP A 95 -17.84 12.35 3.01
N ASP A 96 -17.95 12.31 1.69
CA ASP A 96 -19.22 12.09 0.99
C ASP A 96 -19.76 10.67 1.23
N TYR A 97 -18.86 9.67 1.25
CA TYR A 97 -19.21 8.30 1.62
C TYR A 97 -19.64 8.20 3.09
N LYS A 98 -18.92 8.85 4.01
CA LYS A 98 -19.29 8.86 5.44
C LYS A 98 -20.62 9.57 5.71
N ALA A 99 -20.93 10.60 4.93
CA ALA A 99 -22.17 11.35 5.03
C ALA A 99 -23.36 10.67 4.32
N GLY A 100 -23.15 9.53 3.65
CA GLY A 100 -24.19 8.82 2.89
C GLY A 100 -24.69 9.59 1.65
N ARG A 101 -23.87 10.49 1.10
CA ARG A 101 -24.20 11.25 -0.13
C ARG A 101 -23.93 10.46 -1.40
N VAL A 102 -23.17 9.38 -1.28
CA VAL A 102 -22.82 8.45 -2.34
C VAL A 102 -23.35 7.08 -1.92
N PRO A 103 -24.07 6.35 -2.80
CA PRO A 103 -24.57 5.01 -2.51
C PRO A 103 -23.44 4.00 -2.24
#